data_AF-A0A956EQ46-F1
#
_entry.id   AF-A0A956EQ46-F1
#
_cell.length_a   1.000
_cell.length_b   1.000
_cell.length_c   1.000
_cell.angle_alpha   90.00
_cell.angle_beta   90.00
_cell.angle_gamma   90.00
#
_symmetry.space_group_name_H-M   'P 1'
#
loop_
_entity.id
_entity.type
_entity.pdbx_description
1 polymer ?
#
loop_
_entity_poly.entity_id
_entity_poly.type
_entity_poly.pdbx_seq_one_letter_code
_entity_poly.pdbx_strand_id
1 'polypeptide(L)'
;MNITKLIKLTTAISVLSLAGCPGQAGPGPNPPPPPDAFANEKCDPNQMNRAEPLIVDWRGNDRLNLEAAMRQGVAVVSYSCNAIKLLPNCRVKGDYGFIGVSTKQEKLSLKDQSEIVANLPLTGMALIAKAGGQLKQGSGIDVQLIMVGKKRTAISEVEKVNLEGECDGATHFVQGATVGAFIVSTDSQALGSVMAEVMGGGGSASSAKSKQSQVVDGHPDECDKANPDSDHPPSQCQSAMRLDLVKISGIGEDAAKPKEDGDLGESKTHGKDVATCPPGLVPSGGKCTKKSSKVSNYECSGKDEAECATQCGQGNFASCRLQGLLQEDGGRYTDATKSYLVACKGGDAIACSNAGYMYRAGRGVPKADDTAAKLMALGCESGDARGCTDLGYYYEKGIGVAASDTEAAKLYKRGCLGGNQTGCANYAYMLNTGTGVEKDHTQAAVYRRRACLAGNARSCSDLGYQYDRGEGVPKDLTKAQALYVQACDGDNGVGCTNAG
;
A
#
# COMPACT_ATOMS: atom_id res chain seq x y z
N MET A 1 -18.61 -80.60 1.02
CA MET A 1 -17.91 -81.77 0.43
C MET A 1 -17.06 -81.30 -0.74
N ASN A 2 -15.78 -81.69 -0.75
CA ASN A 2 -14.72 -81.49 -1.77
C ASN A 2 -14.28 -80.04 -2.02
N ILE A 3 -13.12 -79.57 -1.54
CA ILE A 3 -11.71 -80.02 -1.72
C ILE A 3 -11.25 -79.95 -3.18
N THR A 4 -10.21 -79.13 -3.41
CA THR A 4 -9.07 -79.20 -4.36
C THR A 4 -8.92 -77.89 -5.14
N LYS A 5 -7.74 -77.31 -5.38
CA LYS A 5 -6.34 -77.75 -5.33
C LYS A 5 -5.49 -76.44 -5.41
N LEU A 6 -4.48 -76.25 -4.55
CA LEU A 6 -3.03 -76.43 -4.83
C LEU A 6 -2.44 -75.26 -5.68
N ILE A 7 -1.23 -74.73 -5.49
CA ILE A 7 0.04 -75.28 -4.99
C ILE A 7 0.98 -74.09 -4.67
N LYS A 8 1.58 -74.15 -3.47
CA LYS A 8 3.00 -73.97 -3.10
C LYS A 8 3.94 -73.24 -4.10
N LEU A 9 4.81 -72.36 -3.60
CA LEU A 9 6.17 -72.75 -3.18
C LEU A 9 6.90 -71.62 -2.45
N THR A 10 8.00 -72.02 -1.82
CA THR A 10 8.60 -71.52 -0.60
C THR A 10 9.97 -70.89 -0.86
N THR A 11 10.42 -70.04 0.08
CA THR A 11 11.82 -69.77 0.48
C THR A 11 12.80 -69.07 -0.48
N ALA A 12 13.31 -67.91 -0.05
CA ALA A 12 14.72 -67.73 0.37
C ALA A 12 14.93 -66.30 0.93
N ILE A 13 15.22 -66.17 2.22
CA ILE A 13 15.71 -64.92 2.83
C ILE A 13 17.22 -65.06 2.99
N SER A 14 17.96 -64.32 2.19
CA SER A 14 19.41 -64.16 2.32
C SER A 14 19.72 -62.95 3.18
N VAL A 15 20.51 -63.19 4.23
CA VAL A 15 21.13 -62.18 5.09
C VAL A 15 22.24 -61.49 4.30
N LEU A 16 22.22 -60.16 4.24
CA LEU A 16 23.40 -59.36 3.90
C LEU A 16 23.50 -58.16 4.86
N SER A 17 24.49 -58.21 5.73
CA SER A 17 24.94 -57.09 6.56
C SER A 17 25.97 -56.29 5.77
N LEU A 18 25.79 -54.98 5.64
CA LEU A 18 26.87 -54.05 5.29
C LEU A 18 26.75 -52.76 6.11
N ALA A 19 27.91 -52.33 6.61
CA ALA A 19 28.13 -51.21 7.50
C ALA A 19 28.24 -49.86 6.76
N GLY A 20 27.89 -48.79 7.48
CA GLY A 20 28.57 -47.48 7.47
C GLY A 20 28.31 -46.49 6.32
N CYS A 21 27.82 -45.29 6.68
CA CYS A 21 28.43 -44.00 6.32
C CYS A 21 27.70 -42.81 6.99
N PRO A 22 28.42 -41.77 7.47
CA PRO A 22 27.83 -40.53 7.99
C PRO A 22 27.60 -39.55 6.82
N GLY A 23 26.33 -39.23 6.53
CA GLY A 23 25.95 -38.33 5.44
C GLY A 23 25.59 -36.94 5.96
N GLN A 24 26.33 -35.93 5.51
CA GLN A 24 26.01 -34.50 5.64
C GLN A 24 24.60 -34.20 5.12
N ALA A 25 23.86 -33.37 5.85
CA ALA A 25 22.57 -32.85 5.40
C ALA A 25 22.78 -31.88 4.22
N GLY A 26 22.53 -32.37 3.01
CA GLY A 26 22.36 -31.51 1.84
C GLY A 26 21.03 -30.74 1.89
N PRO A 27 20.90 -29.65 1.09
CA PRO A 27 19.65 -28.90 1.01
C PRO A 27 18.52 -29.83 0.57
N GLY A 28 17.43 -29.85 1.33
CA GLY A 28 16.26 -30.66 1.02
C GLY A 28 15.69 -30.34 -0.37
N PRO A 29 15.02 -31.31 -1.02
CA PRO A 29 14.47 -31.11 -2.36
C PRO A 29 13.50 -29.93 -2.37
N ASN A 30 13.59 -29.09 -3.41
CA ASN A 30 12.61 -28.04 -3.68
C ASN A 30 11.21 -28.66 -3.74
N PRO A 31 10.19 -28.00 -3.15
CA PRO A 31 8.82 -28.48 -3.21
C PRO A 31 8.36 -28.59 -4.68
N PRO A 32 7.50 -29.55 -5.01
CA PRO A 32 7.02 -29.75 -6.38
C PRO A 32 6.27 -28.51 -6.89
N PRO A 33 6.32 -28.24 -8.21
CA PRO A 33 5.59 -27.12 -8.80
C PRO A 33 4.07 -27.24 -8.58
N PRO A 34 3.33 -26.11 -8.61
CA PRO A 34 1.92 -26.06 -8.22
C PRO A 34 1.05 -27.02 -9.05
N PRO A 35 0.09 -27.74 -8.44
CA PRO A 35 -0.95 -28.42 -9.19
C PRO A 35 -1.92 -27.39 -9.81
N ASP A 36 -1.98 -27.38 -11.15
CA ASP A 36 -3.03 -26.93 -12.06
C ASP A 36 -3.64 -25.51 -11.97
N ALA A 37 -3.37 -24.69 -10.95
CA ALA A 37 -3.92 -23.33 -10.86
C ALA A 37 -2.94 -22.21 -11.29
N PHE A 38 -1.64 -22.48 -11.30
CA PHE A 38 -0.57 -21.55 -11.71
C PHE A 38 0.50 -22.23 -12.59
N ALA A 39 0.25 -23.47 -13.05
CA ALA A 39 1.29 -24.31 -13.65
C ALA A 39 1.76 -23.83 -15.04
N ASN A 40 0.97 -23.03 -15.76
CA ASN A 40 1.23 -22.75 -17.18
C ASN A 40 1.51 -21.29 -17.54
N GLU A 41 1.32 -20.32 -16.64
CA GLU A 41 1.72 -18.93 -16.90
C GLU A 41 3.01 -18.63 -16.14
N LYS A 42 4.11 -18.46 -16.89
CA LYS A 42 5.37 -17.97 -16.35
C LYS A 42 5.12 -16.59 -15.74
N CYS A 43 5.08 -16.50 -14.42
CA CYS A 43 5.07 -15.22 -13.76
C CYS A 43 6.35 -14.47 -14.14
N ASP A 44 6.19 -13.31 -14.77
CA ASP A 44 7.29 -12.43 -15.16
C ASP A 44 7.62 -11.51 -13.98
N PRO A 45 8.79 -11.68 -13.32
CA PRO A 45 9.22 -10.82 -12.22
C PRO A 45 9.31 -9.34 -12.63
N ASN A 46 9.48 -9.06 -13.93
CA ASN A 46 9.62 -7.70 -14.45
C ASN A 46 8.29 -6.96 -14.58
N GLN A 47 7.15 -7.66 -14.52
CA GLN A 47 5.79 -7.08 -14.61
C GLN A 47 5.09 -6.94 -13.24
N MET A 48 5.81 -7.18 -12.13
CA MET A 48 5.23 -7.20 -10.79
C MET A 48 5.03 -5.79 -10.17
N ASN A 49 4.36 -4.88 -10.87
CA ASN A 49 3.96 -3.58 -10.32
C ASN A 49 2.60 -3.67 -9.61
N ARG A 50 2.50 -4.40 -8.49
CA ARG A 50 1.24 -4.46 -7.74
C ARG A 50 0.97 -3.12 -7.05
N ALA A 51 0.17 -2.27 -7.70
CA ALA A 51 -0.19 -0.94 -7.21
C ALA A 51 -1.32 -0.93 -6.16
N GLU A 52 -1.72 -2.10 -5.62
CA GLU A 52 -2.57 -2.18 -4.43
C GLU A 52 -1.97 -3.12 -3.38
N PRO A 53 -2.26 -2.90 -2.09
CA PRO A 53 -1.34 -3.36 -1.11
C PRO A 53 -1.58 -4.84 -0.77
N LEU A 54 -0.54 -5.64 -1.01
CA LEU A 54 -0.51 -7.08 -0.75
C LEU A 54 -0.88 -7.36 0.70
N ILE A 55 -1.74 -8.34 0.97
CA ILE A 55 -2.02 -8.76 2.35
C ILE A 55 -0.72 -9.27 2.95
N VAL A 56 -0.37 -8.72 4.13
CA VAL A 56 0.83 -9.11 4.88
C VAL A 56 0.52 -10.36 5.69
N ASP A 57 0.57 -11.51 5.02
CA ASP A 57 0.36 -12.84 5.59
C ASP A 57 1.62 -13.41 6.27
N TRP A 58 2.50 -12.52 6.74
CA TRP A 58 3.76 -12.85 7.39
C TRP A 58 3.51 -13.55 8.74
N ARG A 59 4.54 -14.13 9.35
CA ARG A 59 4.44 -14.53 10.76
C ARG A 59 4.54 -13.30 11.66
N GLY A 60 4.07 -13.40 12.90
CA GLY A 60 4.12 -12.28 13.85
C GLY A 60 5.53 -11.68 14.00
N ASN A 61 6.57 -12.52 14.09
CA ASN A 61 7.96 -12.06 14.19
C ASN A 61 8.45 -11.32 12.93
N ASP A 62 8.05 -11.77 11.75
CA ASP A 62 8.44 -11.11 10.50
C ASP A 62 7.77 -9.74 10.37
N ARG A 63 6.51 -9.61 10.81
CA ARG A 63 5.83 -8.30 10.91
C ARG A 63 6.55 -7.37 11.88
N LEU A 64 6.95 -7.86 13.06
CA LEU A 64 7.74 -7.07 14.01
C LEU A 64 9.09 -6.62 13.40
N ASN A 65 9.73 -7.48 12.61
CA ASN A 65 10.95 -7.12 11.88
C ASN A 65 10.68 -6.03 10.83
N LEU A 66 9.55 -6.08 10.13
CA LEU A 66 9.14 -5.01 9.21
C LEU A 66 8.96 -3.68 9.93
N GLU A 67 8.21 -3.70 11.03
CA GLU A 67 7.98 -2.51 11.84
C GLU A 67 9.29 -1.92 12.37
N ALA A 68 10.22 -2.78 12.79
CA ALA A 68 11.55 -2.36 13.21
C ALA A 68 12.35 -1.73 12.06
N ALA A 69 12.33 -2.33 10.87
CA ALA A 69 12.99 -1.79 9.67
C ALA A 69 12.40 -0.41 9.29
N MET A 70 11.06 -0.28 9.30
CA MET A 70 10.36 0.98 9.01
C MET A 70 10.65 2.09 10.04
N ARG A 71 11.06 1.75 11.27
CA ARG A 71 11.51 2.74 12.27
C ARG A 71 12.95 3.23 12.03
N GLN A 72 13.76 2.44 11.33
CA GLN A 72 15.17 2.75 11.05
C GLN A 72 15.38 3.44 9.69
N GLY A 73 14.43 3.31 8.78
CA GLY A 73 14.46 3.92 7.46
C GLY A 73 13.32 3.41 6.59
N VAL A 74 13.35 3.72 5.30
CA VAL A 74 12.41 3.16 4.34
C VAL A 74 12.81 1.71 4.04
N ALA A 75 11.88 0.79 4.32
CA ALA A 75 12.14 -0.64 4.28
C ALA A 75 12.28 -1.14 2.84
N VAL A 76 13.24 -2.03 2.61
CA VAL A 76 13.51 -2.64 1.30
C VAL A 76 13.19 -4.13 1.34
N VAL A 77 12.61 -4.63 0.26
CA VAL A 77 12.20 -6.02 0.12
C VAL A 77 12.76 -6.62 -1.18
N SER A 78 12.99 -7.93 -1.12
CA SER A 78 13.03 -8.76 -2.31
C SER A 78 11.61 -9.27 -2.56
N TYR A 79 11.03 -8.90 -3.68
CA TYR A 79 9.69 -9.31 -4.09
C TYR A 79 9.73 -10.05 -5.43
N SER A 80 9.07 -11.20 -5.46
CA SER A 80 8.98 -12.12 -6.59
C SER A 80 7.60 -12.80 -6.62
N CYS A 81 7.37 -13.60 -7.65
CA CYS A 81 6.14 -14.37 -7.89
C CYS A 81 5.64 -15.19 -6.71
N ASN A 82 6.58 -15.75 -5.93
CA ASN A 82 6.26 -16.76 -4.92
C ASN A 82 6.77 -16.37 -3.53
N ALA A 83 7.37 -15.19 -3.39
CA ALA A 83 7.98 -14.78 -2.13
C ALA A 83 8.11 -13.26 -2.05
N ILE A 84 7.82 -12.75 -0.86
CA ILE A 84 8.28 -11.45 -0.39
C ILE A 84 9.20 -11.68 0.80
N LYS A 85 10.36 -11.03 0.81
CA LYS A 85 11.33 -11.13 1.88
C LYS A 85 11.82 -9.75 2.27
N LEU A 86 11.70 -9.41 3.55
CA LEU A 86 12.34 -8.24 4.12
C LEU A 86 13.86 -8.37 4.03
N LEU A 87 14.54 -7.31 3.60
CA LEU A 87 15.99 -7.17 3.67
C LEU A 87 16.32 -6.31 4.90
N PRO A 88 16.53 -6.91 6.08
CA PRO A 88 16.58 -6.15 7.35
C PRO A 88 17.77 -5.19 7.43
N ASN A 89 18.83 -5.46 6.68
CA ASN A 89 20.05 -4.64 6.64
C ASN A 89 20.13 -3.74 5.41
N CYS A 90 19.07 -3.69 4.58
CA CYS A 90 18.97 -2.79 3.44
C CYS A 90 17.89 -1.73 3.69
N ARG A 91 18.24 -0.46 3.48
CA ARG A 91 17.31 0.64 3.68
C ARG A 91 17.53 1.77 2.68
N VAL A 92 16.51 2.61 2.55
CA VAL A 92 16.65 3.95 1.97
C VAL A 92 16.51 4.97 3.09
N LYS A 93 17.34 6.02 3.04
CA LYS A 93 17.28 7.10 4.01
C LYS A 93 15.97 7.88 3.87
N GLY A 94 15.12 7.78 4.88
CA GLY A 94 13.83 8.44 4.91
C GLY A 94 13.05 7.98 6.14
N ASP A 95 11.86 8.52 6.30
CA ASP A 95 10.96 8.23 7.40
C ASP A 95 9.53 8.01 6.90
N TYR A 96 8.69 7.48 7.78
CA TYR A 96 7.25 7.33 7.55
C TYR A 96 6.50 8.35 8.41
N GLY A 97 5.52 9.02 7.80
CA GLY A 97 4.44 9.67 8.51
C GLY A 97 3.28 8.69 8.72
N PHE A 98 2.40 8.98 9.68
CA PHE A 98 1.15 8.25 9.87
C PHE A 98 -0.03 9.20 9.69
N ILE A 99 -1.00 8.78 8.86
CA ILE A 99 -2.32 9.40 8.78
C ILE A 99 -3.32 8.45 9.44
N GLY A 100 -3.97 8.92 10.50
CA GLY A 100 -5.17 8.29 11.03
C GLY A 100 -6.34 8.42 10.04
N VAL A 101 -7.13 7.36 9.93
CA VAL A 101 -8.38 7.34 9.17
C VAL A 101 -9.51 6.92 10.08
N SER A 102 -10.74 7.32 9.73
CA SER A 102 -11.92 6.81 10.44
C SER A 102 -11.94 5.29 10.35
N THR A 103 -12.13 4.61 11.49
CA THR A 103 -12.03 3.15 11.57
C THR A 103 -12.94 2.49 10.54
N LYS A 104 -12.32 1.77 9.61
CA LYS A 104 -13.02 1.09 8.50
C LYS A 104 -12.78 -0.40 8.62
N GLN A 105 -13.88 -1.14 8.64
CA GLN A 105 -13.84 -2.60 8.60
C GLN A 105 -14.08 -3.08 7.17
N GLU A 106 -13.19 -3.93 6.69
CA GLU A 106 -13.28 -4.55 5.38
C GLU A 106 -13.23 -6.07 5.55
N LYS A 107 -14.12 -6.79 4.85
CA LYS A 107 -14.15 -8.25 4.88
C LYS A 107 -13.86 -8.79 3.48
N LEU A 108 -12.78 -9.56 3.36
CA LEU A 108 -12.35 -10.22 2.14
C LEU A 108 -12.63 -11.71 2.24
N SER A 109 -13.57 -12.22 1.44
CA SER A 109 -13.83 -13.66 1.35
C SER A 109 -13.01 -14.28 0.23
N LEU A 110 -12.06 -15.15 0.57
CA LEU A 110 -11.25 -15.95 -0.37
C LEU A 110 -11.91 -17.33 -0.54
N LYS A 111 -12.52 -17.56 -1.70
CA LYS A 111 -13.44 -18.70 -1.93
C LYS A 111 -12.82 -19.87 -2.68
N ASP A 112 -11.71 -19.66 -3.38
CA ASP A 112 -11.03 -20.71 -4.13
C ASP A 112 -9.51 -20.63 -4.01
N GLN A 113 -8.84 -21.67 -4.49
CA GLN A 113 -7.37 -21.80 -4.40
C GLN A 113 -6.64 -20.68 -5.15
N SER A 114 -7.17 -20.21 -6.28
CA SER A 114 -6.56 -19.12 -7.05
C SER A 114 -6.66 -17.79 -6.31
N GLU A 115 -7.81 -17.51 -5.68
CA GLU A 115 -7.95 -16.32 -4.82
C GLU A 115 -7.00 -16.38 -3.62
N ILE A 116 -6.79 -17.56 -3.02
CA ILE A 116 -5.88 -17.72 -1.87
C ILE A 116 -4.44 -17.41 -2.26
N VAL A 117 -3.88 -18.02 -3.32
CA VAL A 117 -2.49 -17.74 -3.73
C VAL A 117 -2.30 -16.30 -4.18
N ALA A 118 -3.30 -15.74 -4.88
CA ALA A 118 -3.18 -14.40 -5.42
C ALA A 118 -3.11 -13.33 -4.33
N ASN A 119 -3.74 -13.57 -3.18
CA ASN A 119 -3.87 -12.59 -2.10
C ASN A 119 -3.02 -12.93 -0.86
N LEU A 120 -2.59 -14.17 -0.68
CA LEU A 120 -1.71 -14.63 0.41
C LEU A 120 -0.38 -15.11 -0.19
N PRO A 121 0.53 -14.19 -0.53
CA PRO A 121 1.72 -14.50 -1.32
C PRO A 121 2.74 -15.39 -0.58
N LEU A 122 2.72 -15.45 0.76
CA LEU A 122 3.65 -16.29 1.51
C LEU A 122 3.03 -17.63 1.95
N THR A 123 1.78 -17.59 2.38
CA THR A 123 1.11 -18.68 3.09
C THR A 123 0.12 -19.43 2.20
N GLY A 124 -0.34 -18.83 1.11
CA GLY A 124 -1.37 -19.39 0.24
C GLY A 124 -1.00 -20.77 -0.33
N MET A 125 0.24 -20.96 -0.77
CA MET A 125 0.71 -22.25 -1.29
C MET A 125 0.78 -23.33 -0.21
N ALA A 126 1.26 -22.98 0.99
CA ALA A 126 1.31 -23.91 2.12
C ALA A 126 -0.10 -24.30 2.58
N LEU A 127 -1.05 -23.34 2.57
CA LEU A 127 -2.46 -23.60 2.84
C LEU A 127 -3.06 -24.58 1.83
N ILE A 128 -2.80 -24.41 0.54
CA ILE A 128 -3.31 -25.30 -0.51
C ILE A 128 -2.69 -26.70 -0.40
N ALA A 129 -1.39 -26.78 -0.13
CA ALA A 129 -0.70 -28.06 0.03
C ALA A 129 -1.27 -28.89 1.19
N LYS A 130 -1.65 -28.24 2.30
CA LYS A 130 -2.13 -28.89 3.51
C LYS A 130 -3.66 -29.03 3.60
N ALA A 131 -4.42 -28.11 3.00
CA ALA A 131 -5.87 -28.04 3.11
C ALA A 131 -6.61 -27.90 1.76
N GLY A 132 -5.94 -28.22 0.65
CA GLY A 132 -6.52 -28.11 -0.69
C GLY A 132 -7.78 -28.92 -0.91
N GLY A 133 -7.97 -30.03 -0.19
CA GLY A 133 -9.19 -30.85 -0.24
C GLY A 133 -10.41 -30.12 0.34
N GLN A 134 -10.25 -29.44 1.47
CA GLN A 134 -11.28 -28.66 2.14
C GLN A 134 -11.67 -27.43 1.30
N LEU A 135 -10.68 -26.77 0.69
CA LEU A 135 -10.91 -25.65 -0.21
C LEU A 135 -11.70 -26.07 -1.47
N LYS A 136 -11.48 -27.29 -1.97
CA LYS A 136 -12.26 -27.85 -3.08
C LYS A 136 -13.70 -28.21 -2.70
N GLN A 137 -13.98 -28.44 -1.42
CA GLN A 137 -15.32 -28.74 -0.88
C GLN A 137 -16.16 -27.48 -0.62
N GLY A 138 -15.64 -26.29 -0.97
CA GLY A 138 -16.34 -25.01 -0.84
C GLY A 138 -16.07 -24.26 0.47
N SER A 139 -15.22 -24.79 1.36
CA SER A 139 -14.74 -24.05 2.52
C SER A 139 -13.80 -22.92 2.06
N GLY A 140 -14.08 -21.70 2.51
CA GLY A 140 -13.27 -20.51 2.21
C GLY A 140 -12.58 -19.94 3.45
N ILE A 141 -11.83 -18.87 3.23
CA ILE A 141 -11.20 -18.09 4.28
C ILE A 141 -11.73 -16.66 4.20
N ASP A 142 -12.19 -16.14 5.34
CA ASP A 142 -12.57 -14.74 5.48
C ASP A 142 -11.46 -13.98 6.20
N VAL A 143 -10.90 -12.95 5.55
CA VAL A 143 -9.95 -12.02 6.15
C VAL A 143 -10.69 -10.72 6.46
N GLN A 144 -10.88 -10.42 7.73
CA GLN A 144 -11.39 -9.13 8.21
C GLN A 144 -10.23 -8.22 8.55
N LEU A 145 -10.24 -7.01 8.01
CA LEU A 145 -9.26 -5.96 8.25
C LEU A 145 -9.95 -4.82 9.00
N ILE A 146 -9.38 -4.41 10.14
CA ILE A 146 -9.82 -3.25 10.91
C ILE A 146 -8.73 -2.19 10.73
N MET A 147 -8.99 -1.24 9.83
CA MET A 147 -8.02 -0.21 9.44
C MET A 147 -8.17 1.03 10.32
N VAL A 148 -7.05 1.51 10.85
CA VAL A 148 -6.99 2.71 11.69
C VAL A 148 -6.12 3.82 11.10
N GLY A 149 -5.33 3.49 10.07
CA GLY A 149 -4.54 4.48 9.36
C GLY A 149 -3.51 3.88 8.43
N LYS A 150 -2.68 4.77 7.88
CA LYS A 150 -1.66 4.42 6.90
C LYS A 150 -0.33 5.07 7.28
N LYS A 151 0.72 4.26 7.36
CA LYS A 151 2.10 4.73 7.41
C LYS A 151 2.58 4.96 5.99
N ARG A 152 3.15 6.12 5.65
CA ARG A 152 3.64 6.41 4.30
C ARG A 152 4.91 7.25 4.33
N THR A 153 5.86 6.91 3.47
CA THR A 153 7.05 7.74 3.28
C THR A 153 6.77 8.84 2.25
N ALA A 154 7.48 9.95 2.37
CA ALA A 154 7.46 11.02 1.39
C ALA A 154 8.20 10.64 0.08
N ILE A 155 9.00 9.56 0.10
CA ILE A 155 9.77 9.10 -1.06
C ILE A 155 8.84 8.44 -2.08
N SER A 156 8.77 9.03 -3.28
CA SER A 156 8.00 8.52 -4.41
C SER A 156 8.79 7.54 -5.28
N GLU A 157 10.11 7.75 -5.40
CA GLU A 157 10.99 6.98 -6.27
C GLU A 157 12.33 6.68 -5.59
N VAL A 158 12.91 5.53 -5.92
CA VAL A 158 14.22 5.10 -5.41
C VAL A 158 15.02 4.53 -6.57
N GLU A 159 16.25 4.99 -6.74
CA GLU A 159 17.24 4.38 -7.62
C GLU A 159 18.23 3.52 -6.81
N LYS A 160 18.92 2.60 -7.47
CA LYS A 160 19.93 1.72 -6.83
C LYS A 160 20.96 2.48 -5.99
N VAL A 161 21.34 3.70 -6.41
CA VAL A 161 22.32 4.55 -5.70
C VAL A 161 21.83 5.04 -4.34
N ASN A 162 20.52 5.04 -4.09
CA ASN A 162 19.94 5.51 -2.83
C ASN A 162 19.92 4.41 -1.74
N LEU A 163 20.30 3.19 -2.08
CA LEU A 163 20.30 2.04 -1.16
C LEU A 163 21.51 2.07 -0.23
N GLU A 164 21.27 1.84 1.06
CA GLU A 164 22.30 1.74 2.09
C GLU A 164 22.28 0.37 2.76
N GLY A 165 23.47 -0.23 2.93
CA GLY A 165 23.66 -1.50 3.63
C GLY A 165 23.71 -2.72 2.70
N GLU A 166 23.25 -3.87 3.20
CA GLU A 166 23.32 -5.16 2.49
C GLU A 166 22.08 -5.36 1.61
N CYS A 167 22.14 -4.85 0.38
CA CYS A 167 20.99 -4.73 -0.52
C CYS A 167 20.96 -5.74 -1.67
N ASP A 168 21.74 -6.83 -1.58
CA ASP A 168 21.72 -7.89 -2.58
C ASP A 168 20.33 -8.53 -2.69
N GLY A 169 19.77 -8.55 -3.90
CA GLY A 169 18.43 -9.06 -4.17
C GLY A 169 17.28 -8.08 -3.90
N ALA A 170 17.57 -6.80 -3.60
CA ALA A 170 16.57 -5.75 -3.51
C ALA A 170 15.81 -5.60 -4.85
N THR A 171 14.48 -5.49 -4.79
CA THR A 171 13.67 -5.22 -5.98
C THR A 171 12.67 -4.09 -5.77
N HIS A 172 12.14 -3.95 -4.55
CA HIS A 172 11.13 -2.93 -4.22
C HIS A 172 11.43 -2.29 -2.87
N PHE A 173 10.92 -1.08 -2.66
CA PHE A 173 10.82 -0.48 -1.33
C PHE A 173 9.35 -0.39 -0.91
N VAL A 174 9.12 -0.34 0.40
CA VAL A 174 7.79 -0.18 1.00
C VAL A 174 7.46 1.31 1.03
N GLN A 175 6.65 1.80 0.09
CA GLN A 175 6.24 3.21 0.11
C GLN A 175 5.23 3.48 1.23
N GLY A 176 4.35 2.52 1.51
CA GLY A 176 3.35 2.66 2.54
C GLY A 176 2.90 1.33 3.14
N ALA A 177 2.30 1.40 4.31
CA ALA A 177 1.71 0.27 5.00
C ALA A 177 0.38 0.69 5.64
N THR A 178 -0.70 -0.01 5.30
CA THR A 178 -1.97 0.12 6.03
C THR A 178 -1.83 -0.63 7.34
N VAL A 179 -2.17 0.01 8.44
CA VAL A 179 -2.00 -0.53 9.80
C VAL A 179 -3.33 -0.69 10.53
N GLY A 180 -3.38 -1.68 11.41
CA GLY A 180 -4.60 -2.02 12.14
C GLY A 180 -4.52 -3.35 12.87
N ALA A 181 -5.65 -4.05 12.91
CA ALA A 181 -5.76 -5.44 13.34
C ALA A 181 -6.45 -6.26 12.25
N PHE A 182 -6.08 -7.52 12.10
CA PHE A 182 -6.76 -8.42 11.17
C PHE A 182 -7.13 -9.73 11.81
N ILE A 183 -8.26 -10.27 11.35
CA ILE A 183 -8.85 -11.52 11.83
C ILE A 183 -9.05 -12.40 10.61
N VAL A 184 -8.46 -13.60 10.65
CA VAL A 184 -8.67 -14.61 9.62
C VAL A 184 -9.52 -15.72 10.18
N SER A 185 -10.63 -16.02 9.51
CA SER A 185 -11.63 -16.95 10.01
C SER A 185 -12.07 -17.95 8.94
N THR A 186 -12.52 -19.11 9.39
CA THR A 186 -13.16 -20.13 8.53
C THR A 186 -14.23 -20.88 9.30
N ASP A 187 -15.23 -21.37 8.57
CA ASP A 187 -16.28 -22.26 9.07
C ASP A 187 -15.83 -23.73 9.19
N SER A 188 -14.68 -24.09 8.60
CA SER A 188 -14.12 -25.44 8.65
C SER A 188 -13.09 -25.60 9.76
N GLN A 189 -13.41 -26.38 10.80
CA GLN A 189 -12.49 -26.66 11.91
C GLN A 189 -11.16 -27.26 11.44
N ALA A 190 -11.19 -28.11 10.41
CA ALA A 190 -9.99 -28.69 9.82
C ALA A 190 -9.12 -27.62 9.14
N LEU A 191 -9.71 -26.75 8.32
CA LEU A 191 -9.00 -25.63 7.70
C LEU A 191 -8.48 -24.65 8.75
N GLY A 192 -9.24 -24.42 9.82
CA GLY A 192 -8.87 -23.59 10.96
C GLY A 192 -7.57 -24.03 11.62
N SER A 193 -7.41 -25.33 11.86
CA SER A 193 -6.19 -25.89 12.44
C SER A 193 -4.96 -25.69 11.54
N VAL A 194 -5.12 -25.88 10.23
CA VAL A 194 -4.05 -25.67 9.24
C VAL A 194 -3.68 -24.19 9.13
N MET A 195 -4.66 -23.29 9.15
CA MET A 195 -4.39 -21.84 9.11
C MET A 195 -3.58 -21.39 10.33
N ALA A 196 -3.95 -21.84 11.52
CA ALA A 196 -3.21 -21.51 12.74
C ALA A 196 -1.75 -22.01 12.68
N GLU A 197 -1.51 -23.18 12.08
CA GLU A 197 -0.17 -23.73 11.88
C GLU A 197 0.64 -22.92 10.84
N VAL A 198 0.03 -22.61 9.69
CA VAL A 198 0.74 -21.99 8.55
C VAL A 198 1.05 -20.52 8.78
N MET A 199 0.08 -19.74 9.27
CA MET A 199 0.24 -18.29 9.42
C MET A 199 0.97 -17.88 10.71
N GLY A 200 1.17 -18.81 11.65
CA GLY A 200 2.15 -18.68 12.72
C GLY A 200 2.07 -17.40 13.58
N GLY A 201 1.22 -17.45 14.62
CA GLY A 201 1.44 -16.73 15.89
C GLY A 201 0.44 -15.61 16.24
N GLY A 202 0.05 -15.55 17.53
CA GLY A 202 -0.64 -14.39 18.11
C GLY A 202 -1.93 -14.65 18.90
N GLY A 203 -2.05 -15.75 19.66
CA GLY A 203 -3.24 -16.04 20.48
C GLY A 203 -4.40 -16.63 19.68
N SER A 204 -4.56 -17.96 19.76
CA SER A 204 -5.82 -18.60 19.35
C SER A 204 -6.89 -18.23 20.39
N ALA A 205 -7.68 -17.20 20.11
CA ALA A 205 -8.90 -16.95 20.86
C ALA A 205 -10.01 -17.87 20.31
N SER A 206 -10.05 -19.13 20.79
CA SER A 206 -11.26 -19.92 20.61
C SER A 206 -12.32 -19.38 21.58
N SER A 207 -13.19 -18.50 21.09
CA SER A 207 -14.43 -18.20 21.80
C SER A 207 -15.23 -19.49 21.87
N ALA A 208 -15.42 -20.04 23.07
CA ALA A 208 -16.20 -21.25 23.33
C ALA A 208 -17.68 -21.15 22.84
N LYS A 209 -18.11 -19.98 22.33
CA LYS A 209 -19.45 -19.73 21.80
C LYS A 209 -19.58 -19.78 20.28
N SER A 210 -18.50 -19.79 19.49
CA SER A 210 -18.60 -19.89 18.02
C SER A 210 -17.93 -21.17 17.49
N LYS A 211 -18.59 -21.88 16.58
CA LYS A 211 -18.02 -23.05 15.86
C LYS A 211 -16.91 -22.66 14.85
N GLN A 212 -16.42 -21.43 14.91
CA GLN A 212 -15.58 -20.81 13.89
C GLN A 212 -14.15 -20.70 14.40
N SER A 213 -13.19 -21.27 13.66
CA SER A 213 -11.77 -21.13 14.00
C SER A 213 -11.27 -19.77 13.50
N GLN A 214 -10.53 -19.05 14.34
CA GLN A 214 -10.03 -17.72 14.03
C GLN A 214 -8.55 -17.58 14.43
N VAL A 215 -7.81 -16.82 13.62
CA VAL A 215 -6.47 -16.32 13.91
C VAL A 215 -6.57 -14.80 13.96
N VAL A 216 -6.13 -14.19 15.05
CA VAL A 216 -6.17 -12.74 15.26
C VAL A 216 -4.76 -12.21 15.34
N ASP A 217 -4.51 -11.07 14.71
CA ASP A 217 -3.30 -10.28 14.90
C ASP A 217 -3.68 -8.83 15.19
N GLY A 218 -3.10 -8.27 16.27
CA GLY A 218 -3.49 -7.00 16.86
C GLY A 218 -4.62 -7.16 17.88
N HIS A 219 -5.08 -6.03 18.43
CA HIS A 219 -6.19 -5.98 19.38
C HIS A 219 -7.38 -5.22 18.76
N PRO A 220 -8.36 -5.94 18.16
CA PRO A 220 -9.54 -5.34 17.54
C PRO A 220 -10.24 -4.29 18.41
N ASP A 221 -10.44 -4.58 19.70
CA ASP A 221 -11.12 -3.69 20.64
C ASP A 221 -10.34 -2.38 20.90
N GLU A 222 -9.01 -2.39 20.74
CA GLU A 222 -8.19 -1.18 20.84
C GLU A 222 -8.19 -0.38 19.53
N CYS A 223 -8.41 -1.02 18.39
CA CYS A 223 -8.57 -0.34 17.11
C CYS A 223 -9.84 0.53 17.06
N ASP A 224 -10.90 0.13 17.76
CA ASP A 224 -12.14 0.91 17.87
C ASP A 224 -11.95 2.25 18.61
N LYS A 225 -10.86 2.39 19.37
CA LYS A 225 -10.50 3.63 20.07
C LYS A 225 -9.55 4.51 19.27
N ALA A 226 -9.24 4.16 18.01
CA ALA A 226 -8.34 4.94 17.18
C ALA A 226 -8.90 6.35 16.93
N ASN A 227 -8.02 7.34 17.08
CA ASN A 227 -8.34 8.72 16.75
C ASN A 227 -7.82 9.04 15.33
N PRO A 228 -8.70 9.38 14.37
CA PRO A 228 -8.28 9.73 13.01
C PRO A 228 -7.37 10.98 12.94
N ASP A 229 -7.40 11.84 13.97
CA ASP A 229 -6.55 13.02 14.05
C ASP A 229 -5.18 12.76 14.71
N SER A 230 -4.91 11.52 15.14
CA SER A 230 -3.62 11.14 15.72
C SER A 230 -2.53 11.05 14.64
N ASP A 231 -1.31 11.47 14.98
CA ASP A 231 -0.11 11.27 14.17
C ASP A 231 0.64 9.98 14.51
N HIS A 232 0.06 9.12 15.36
CA HIS A 232 0.55 7.78 15.67
C HIS A 232 -0.60 6.76 15.79
N PRO A 233 -0.42 5.50 15.34
CA PRO A 233 -1.40 4.45 15.58
C PRO A 233 -1.44 4.03 17.06
N PRO A 234 -2.56 3.50 17.56
CA PRO A 234 -2.60 2.89 18.89
C PRO A 234 -1.55 1.79 19.02
N SER A 235 -0.86 1.70 20.16
CA SER A 235 0.28 0.79 20.34
C SER A 235 -0.06 -0.69 20.12
N GLN A 236 -1.32 -1.06 20.37
CA GLN A 236 -1.84 -2.42 20.20
C GLN A 236 -2.64 -2.63 18.89
N CYS A 237 -2.73 -1.60 18.03
CA CYS A 237 -3.42 -1.63 16.74
C CYS A 237 -2.54 -0.98 15.66
N GLN A 238 -1.38 -1.58 15.40
CA GLN A 238 -0.41 -1.06 14.44
C GLN A 238 0.17 -2.12 13.49
N SER A 239 -0.37 -3.33 13.51
CA SER A 239 0.09 -4.43 12.67
C SER A 239 -0.03 -4.03 11.20
N ALA A 240 1.05 -4.16 10.44
CA ALA A 240 1.00 -3.95 8.99
C ALA A 240 0.12 -5.03 8.36
N MET A 241 -0.95 -4.61 7.69
CA MET A 241 -1.95 -5.50 7.08
C MET A 241 -1.83 -5.54 5.56
N ARG A 242 -1.45 -4.41 4.95
CA ARG A 242 -1.24 -4.29 3.52
C ARG A 242 -0.04 -3.39 3.21
N LEU A 243 0.79 -3.71 2.22
CA LEU A 243 1.95 -2.89 1.81
C LEU A 243 1.82 -2.31 0.40
N ASP A 244 2.06 -1.01 0.25
CA ASP A 244 2.31 -0.41 -1.06
C ASP A 244 3.79 -0.60 -1.41
N LEU A 245 4.06 -1.37 -2.46
CA LEU A 245 5.41 -1.63 -2.94
C LEU A 245 5.67 -0.83 -4.22
N VAL A 246 6.84 -0.21 -4.28
CA VAL A 246 7.30 0.52 -5.47
C VAL A 246 8.61 -0.07 -5.92
N LYS A 247 8.72 -0.34 -7.22
CA LYS A 247 9.92 -0.90 -7.85
C LYS A 247 11.09 0.07 -7.71
N ILE A 248 12.27 -0.46 -7.41
CA ILE A 248 13.50 0.33 -7.38
C ILE A 248 14.06 0.41 -8.80
N SER A 249 14.28 1.63 -9.28
CA SER A 249 14.83 1.91 -10.61
C SER A 249 16.33 1.59 -10.68
N GLY A 250 16.80 1.18 -11.86
CA GLY A 250 18.21 0.87 -12.09
C GLY A 250 18.68 -0.47 -11.48
N ILE A 251 17.75 -1.34 -11.09
CA ILE A 251 18.01 -2.73 -10.71
C ILE A 251 17.44 -3.64 -11.80
N GLY A 252 18.31 -4.27 -12.59
CA GLY A 252 17.93 -4.99 -13.80
C GLY A 252 17.51 -4.01 -14.91
N GLU A 253 17.82 -4.34 -16.16
CA GLU A 253 17.62 -3.48 -17.33
C GLU A 253 16.15 -3.04 -17.45
N ASP A 254 15.89 -1.75 -17.20
CA ASP A 254 15.05 -0.85 -17.99
C ASP A 254 14.76 0.42 -17.18
N ALA A 255 15.60 1.44 -17.40
CA ALA A 255 15.42 2.77 -16.86
C ALA A 255 14.60 3.61 -17.85
N ALA A 256 13.31 3.81 -17.56
CA ALA A 256 12.52 4.86 -18.18
C ALA A 256 12.02 5.81 -17.08
N LYS A 257 12.61 7.00 -17.01
CA LYS A 257 12.12 8.10 -16.16
C LYS A 257 10.87 8.71 -16.79
N PRO A 258 9.75 8.86 -16.06
CA PRO A 258 8.75 9.85 -16.43
C PRO A 258 9.34 11.23 -16.13
N LYS A 259 9.41 12.09 -17.15
CA LYS A 259 9.60 13.53 -16.95
C LYS A 259 8.22 14.10 -16.61
N GLU A 260 8.06 14.66 -15.41
CA GLU A 260 6.95 15.56 -15.13
C GLU A 260 7.35 16.96 -15.58
N ASP A 261 6.68 17.46 -16.62
CA ASP A 261 6.83 18.82 -17.09
C ASP A 261 6.34 19.81 -16.02
N GLY A 262 7.17 20.80 -15.71
CA GLY A 262 6.85 21.87 -14.79
C GLY A 262 5.68 22.73 -15.27
N ASP A 263 4.68 22.85 -14.40
CA ASP A 263 3.97 24.12 -14.19
C ASP A 263 3.49 24.21 -12.74
N LEU A 264 3.78 25.34 -12.09
CA LEU A 264 3.34 25.64 -10.73
C LEU A 264 1.87 26.11 -10.79
N GLY A 265 0.97 25.14 -10.93
CA GLY A 265 -0.47 25.37 -10.91
C GLY A 265 -1.20 24.22 -11.57
N GLU A 266 -1.99 23.48 -10.78
CA GLU A 266 -2.73 22.25 -11.14
C GLU A 266 -1.88 20.97 -11.15
N SER A 267 -1.86 20.29 -10.00
CA SER A 267 -1.35 18.91 -9.89
C SER A 267 -2.20 17.98 -10.76
N LYS A 268 -1.73 17.70 -11.98
CA LYS A 268 -2.39 16.80 -12.95
C LYS A 268 -2.17 15.30 -12.68
N THR A 269 -1.74 14.91 -11.49
CA THR A 269 -1.59 13.50 -11.12
C THR A 269 -2.88 12.98 -10.48
N HIS A 270 -3.92 12.84 -11.28
CA HIS A 270 -5.20 12.25 -10.88
C HIS A 270 -5.10 10.71 -10.83
N GLY A 271 -4.35 10.17 -9.85
CA GLY A 271 -4.45 8.78 -9.41
C GLY A 271 -4.43 7.69 -10.50
N LYS A 272 -3.45 7.74 -11.41
CA LYS A 272 -3.28 6.74 -12.50
C LYS A 272 -2.72 5.39 -12.02
N ASP A 273 -2.52 5.21 -10.73
CA ASP A 273 -2.05 3.95 -10.14
C ASP A 273 -3.21 2.93 -10.18
N VAL A 274 -3.26 2.15 -11.27
CA VAL A 274 -4.21 1.05 -11.44
C VAL A 274 -3.67 -0.17 -10.69
N ALA A 275 -4.45 -0.72 -9.77
CA ALA A 275 -4.14 -1.97 -9.09
C ALA A 275 -3.83 -3.08 -10.12
N THR A 276 -2.67 -3.72 -10.02
CA THR A 276 -2.34 -4.85 -10.92
C THR A 276 -2.42 -6.18 -10.18
N CYS A 277 -3.15 -7.11 -10.78
CA CYS A 277 -3.21 -8.50 -10.36
C CYS A 277 -2.33 -9.38 -11.24
N PRO A 278 -1.91 -10.57 -10.76
CA PRO A 278 -1.24 -11.55 -11.61
C PRO A 278 -2.02 -11.85 -12.90
N PRO A 279 -1.35 -12.28 -13.98
CA PRO A 279 -2.00 -12.72 -15.21
C PRO A 279 -3.19 -13.66 -14.94
N GLY A 280 -4.28 -13.47 -15.68
CA GLY A 280 -5.52 -14.23 -15.52
C GLY A 280 -6.44 -13.79 -14.38
N LEU A 281 -6.03 -12.84 -13.53
CA LEU A 281 -6.83 -12.31 -12.43
C LEU A 281 -7.10 -10.80 -12.59
N VAL A 282 -8.14 -10.33 -11.92
CA VAL A 282 -8.58 -8.94 -11.91
C VAL A 282 -8.75 -8.44 -10.47
N PRO A 283 -8.45 -7.18 -10.15
CA PRO A 283 -8.68 -6.63 -8.82
C PRO A 283 -10.18 -6.56 -8.52
N SER A 284 -10.63 -6.75 -7.30
CA SER A 284 -12.04 -6.72 -6.91
C SER A 284 -12.14 -6.56 -5.40
N GLY A 285 -12.63 -5.39 -4.96
CA GLY A 285 -12.81 -5.11 -3.52
C GLY A 285 -11.52 -5.34 -2.72
N GLY A 286 -10.38 -4.82 -3.18
CA GLY A 286 -9.10 -4.92 -2.48
C GLY A 286 -8.47 -6.31 -2.45
N LYS A 287 -8.89 -7.22 -3.34
CA LYS A 287 -8.28 -8.55 -3.58
C LYS A 287 -8.21 -8.87 -5.08
N CYS A 288 -7.33 -9.79 -5.47
CA CYS A 288 -7.32 -10.37 -6.82
C CYS A 288 -8.27 -11.56 -6.92
N THR A 289 -9.13 -11.58 -7.94
CA THR A 289 -10.10 -12.66 -8.20
C THR A 289 -10.13 -13.04 -9.69
N LYS A 290 -10.78 -14.16 -10.02
CA LYS A 290 -11.01 -14.56 -11.42
C LYS A 290 -12.12 -13.72 -12.05
N LYS A 291 -11.95 -13.36 -13.32
CA LYS A 291 -13.01 -12.77 -14.14
C LYS A 291 -14.11 -13.82 -14.38
N SER A 292 -15.29 -13.64 -13.78
CA SER A 292 -16.44 -14.56 -13.93
C SER A 292 -17.54 -13.93 -14.78
N SER A 293 -17.97 -14.63 -15.83
CA SER A 293 -18.86 -14.11 -16.87
C SER A 293 -20.30 -13.81 -16.43
N LYS A 294 -20.72 -14.17 -15.20
CA LYS A 294 -22.12 -14.04 -14.79
C LYS A 294 -22.43 -12.93 -13.77
N VAL A 295 -21.49 -12.55 -12.88
CA VAL A 295 -21.69 -11.52 -11.82
C VAL A 295 -20.35 -10.98 -11.28
N SER A 296 -19.29 -10.86 -12.09
CA SER A 296 -17.99 -10.41 -11.54
C SER A 296 -17.92 -8.89 -11.44
N ASN A 297 -18.03 -8.37 -10.22
CA ASN A 297 -17.69 -7.00 -9.82
C ASN A 297 -16.16 -6.92 -9.60
N TYR A 298 -15.41 -6.37 -10.54
CA TYR A 298 -13.95 -6.24 -10.52
C TYR A 298 -13.51 -4.86 -11.05
N GLU A 299 -12.28 -4.44 -10.74
CA GLU A 299 -11.66 -3.21 -11.21
C GLU A 299 -11.24 -3.36 -12.67
N CYS A 300 -11.69 -2.43 -13.52
CA CYS A 300 -11.37 -2.44 -14.95
C CYS A 300 -9.90 -2.07 -15.22
N SER A 301 -9.45 -2.34 -16.44
CA SER A 301 -8.06 -2.09 -16.88
C SER A 301 -7.63 -0.61 -16.96
N GLY A 302 -8.51 0.34 -16.63
CA GLY A 302 -8.24 1.78 -16.76
C GLY A 302 -8.03 2.27 -18.20
N LYS A 303 -8.25 1.42 -19.20
CA LYS A 303 -8.15 1.72 -20.64
C LYS A 303 -9.42 1.39 -21.41
N ASP A 304 -10.23 0.47 -20.89
CA ASP A 304 -11.51 0.06 -21.46
C ASP A 304 -12.67 0.71 -20.71
N GLU A 305 -13.19 1.81 -21.26
CA GLU A 305 -14.30 2.55 -20.64
C GLU A 305 -15.59 1.73 -20.56
N ALA A 306 -15.88 0.86 -21.53
CA ALA A 306 -17.10 0.05 -21.54
C ALA A 306 -17.05 -1.01 -20.44
N GLU A 307 -15.88 -1.61 -20.22
CA GLU A 307 -15.62 -2.46 -19.07
C GLU A 307 -15.77 -1.68 -17.77
N CYS A 308 -15.14 -0.51 -17.63
CA CYS A 308 -15.26 0.32 -16.42
C CYS A 308 -16.71 0.71 -16.12
N ALA A 309 -17.50 1.08 -17.13
CA ALA A 309 -18.91 1.40 -16.98
C ALA A 309 -19.74 0.21 -16.53
N THR A 310 -19.50 -0.97 -17.11
CA THR A 310 -20.16 -2.21 -16.71
C THR A 310 -19.85 -2.55 -15.26
N GLN A 311 -18.58 -2.47 -14.87
CA GLN A 311 -18.13 -2.79 -13.53
C GLN A 311 -18.58 -1.78 -12.47
N CYS A 312 -18.57 -0.49 -12.83
CA CYS A 312 -19.15 0.56 -12.01
C CYS A 312 -20.64 0.31 -11.73
N GLY A 313 -21.41 -0.04 -12.77
CA GLY A 313 -22.83 -0.40 -12.64
C GLY A 313 -23.09 -1.64 -11.77
N GLN A 314 -22.09 -2.51 -11.61
CA GLN A 314 -22.14 -3.67 -10.72
C GLN A 314 -21.69 -3.37 -9.29
N GLY A 315 -21.40 -2.09 -8.98
CA GLY A 315 -20.99 -1.63 -7.66
C GLY A 315 -19.48 -1.70 -7.41
N ASN A 316 -18.64 -1.76 -8.44
CA ASN A 316 -17.20 -1.62 -8.28
C ASN A 316 -16.80 -0.14 -8.25
N PHE A 317 -16.57 0.43 -7.08
CA PHE A 317 -16.30 1.87 -6.93
C PHE A 317 -14.93 2.29 -7.48
N ALA A 318 -13.92 1.42 -7.46
CA ALA A 318 -12.64 1.67 -8.10
C ALA A 318 -12.80 1.77 -9.64
N SER A 319 -13.60 0.89 -10.25
CA SER A 319 -13.98 1.01 -11.66
C SER A 319 -14.77 2.28 -11.96
N CYS A 320 -15.66 2.73 -11.06
CA CYS A 320 -16.33 4.02 -11.20
C CYS A 320 -15.32 5.18 -11.21
N ARG A 321 -14.29 5.14 -10.36
CA ARG A 321 -13.20 6.12 -10.36
C ARG A 321 -12.43 6.08 -11.69
N LEU A 322 -12.01 4.90 -12.14
CA LEU A 322 -11.27 4.73 -13.40
C LEU A 322 -12.10 5.15 -14.62
N GLN A 323 -13.39 4.85 -14.62
CA GLN A 323 -14.34 5.35 -15.62
C GLN A 323 -14.35 6.89 -15.62
N GLY A 324 -14.41 7.50 -14.43
CA GLY A 324 -14.36 8.95 -14.30
C GLY A 324 -13.09 9.56 -14.90
N LEU A 325 -11.93 8.94 -14.66
CA LEU A 325 -10.66 9.35 -15.25
C LEU A 325 -10.67 9.27 -16.79
N LEU A 326 -11.15 8.16 -17.35
CA LEU A 326 -11.28 7.97 -18.80
C LEU A 326 -12.23 9.00 -19.42
N GLN A 327 -13.32 9.33 -18.73
CA GLN A 327 -14.27 10.33 -19.17
C GLN A 327 -13.68 11.73 -19.11
N GLU A 328 -12.91 12.05 -18.07
CA GLU A 328 -12.21 13.32 -17.92
C GLU A 328 -11.15 13.51 -19.01
N ASP A 329 -10.31 12.50 -19.25
CA ASP A 329 -9.31 12.48 -20.33
C ASP A 329 -10.00 12.63 -21.71
N GLY A 330 -11.20 12.08 -21.85
CA GLY A 330 -12.06 12.24 -23.03
C GLY A 330 -12.86 13.54 -23.08
N GLY A 331 -12.67 14.48 -22.15
CA GLY A 331 -13.37 15.78 -22.08
C GLY A 331 -14.85 15.72 -21.65
N ARG A 332 -15.36 14.55 -21.24
CA ARG A 332 -16.74 14.35 -20.77
C ARG A 332 -16.86 14.62 -19.27
N TYR A 333 -16.60 15.87 -18.88
CA TYR A 333 -16.50 16.27 -17.48
C TYR A 333 -17.77 16.03 -16.64
N THR A 334 -18.97 16.18 -17.24
CA THR A 334 -20.23 15.93 -16.52
C THR A 334 -20.40 14.47 -16.16
N ASP A 335 -20.02 13.56 -17.06
CA ASP A 335 -20.09 12.13 -16.78
C ASP A 335 -18.97 11.72 -15.82
N ALA A 336 -17.77 12.26 -16.00
CA ALA A 336 -16.65 12.05 -15.08
C ALA A 336 -17.03 12.41 -13.64
N THR A 337 -17.64 13.58 -13.44
CA THR A 337 -18.07 14.03 -12.11
C THR A 337 -19.11 13.09 -11.50
N LYS A 338 -20.08 12.60 -12.29
CA LYS A 338 -21.05 11.62 -11.80
C LYS A 338 -20.37 10.32 -11.38
N SER A 339 -19.44 9.80 -12.19
CA SER A 339 -18.70 8.57 -11.90
C SER A 339 -17.87 8.71 -10.62
N TYR A 340 -17.19 9.85 -10.43
CA TYR A 340 -16.46 10.16 -9.19
C TYR A 340 -17.38 10.25 -7.97
N LEU A 341 -18.56 10.87 -8.09
CA LEU A 341 -19.52 10.95 -6.98
C LEU A 341 -20.06 9.57 -6.58
N VAL A 342 -20.32 8.69 -7.55
CA VAL A 342 -20.72 7.29 -7.27
C VAL A 342 -19.60 6.56 -6.54
N ALA A 343 -18.37 6.66 -7.01
CA ALA A 343 -17.20 6.06 -6.36
C ALA A 343 -16.96 6.60 -4.94
N CYS A 344 -17.03 7.92 -4.76
CA CYS A 344 -16.87 8.58 -3.47
C CYS A 344 -17.93 8.13 -2.45
N LYS A 345 -19.20 8.03 -2.89
CA LYS A 345 -20.28 7.49 -2.04
C LYS A 345 -20.01 6.05 -1.61
N GLY A 346 -19.29 5.29 -2.43
CA GLY A 346 -18.79 3.95 -2.13
C GLY A 346 -17.55 3.90 -1.23
N GLY A 347 -17.03 5.05 -0.80
CA GLY A 347 -15.86 5.15 0.08
C GLY A 347 -14.51 5.09 -0.63
N ASP A 348 -14.46 5.38 -1.94
CA ASP A 348 -13.20 5.60 -2.66
C ASP A 348 -12.66 7.02 -2.34
N ALA A 349 -11.57 7.07 -1.58
CA ALA A 349 -10.96 8.31 -1.10
C ALA A 349 -10.48 9.23 -2.23
N ILE A 350 -9.85 8.65 -3.27
CA ILE A 350 -9.30 9.38 -4.41
C ILE A 350 -10.44 9.98 -5.23
N ALA A 351 -11.53 9.22 -5.42
CA ALA A 351 -12.70 9.70 -6.13
C ALA A 351 -13.40 10.86 -5.40
N CYS A 352 -13.41 10.85 -4.06
CA CYS A 352 -13.92 12.00 -3.29
C CYS A 352 -13.11 13.27 -3.57
N SER A 353 -11.77 13.18 -3.54
CA SER A 353 -10.91 14.32 -3.88
C SER A 353 -11.09 14.77 -5.33
N ASN A 354 -11.17 13.83 -6.28
CA ASN A 354 -11.41 14.14 -7.69
C ASN A 354 -12.77 14.84 -7.89
N ALA A 355 -13.84 14.34 -7.26
CA ALA A 355 -15.15 15.01 -7.29
C ALA A 355 -15.06 16.42 -6.69
N GLY A 356 -14.34 16.60 -5.58
CA GLY A 356 -14.08 17.91 -4.99
C GLY A 356 -13.38 18.87 -5.96
N TYR A 357 -12.37 18.38 -6.69
CA TYR A 357 -11.71 19.15 -7.75
C TYR A 357 -12.68 19.56 -8.88
N MET A 358 -13.58 18.66 -9.31
CA MET A 358 -14.57 18.98 -10.34
C MET A 358 -15.48 20.15 -9.91
N TYR A 359 -15.94 20.15 -8.66
CA TYR A 359 -16.74 21.25 -8.10
C TYR A 359 -15.94 22.54 -7.89
N ARG A 360 -14.68 22.45 -7.48
CA ARG A 360 -13.76 23.60 -7.37
C ARG A 360 -13.58 24.29 -8.73
N ALA A 361 -13.32 23.50 -9.76
CA ALA A 361 -13.00 23.96 -11.09
C ALA A 361 -14.25 24.32 -11.92
N GLY A 362 -15.45 23.92 -11.46
CA GLY A 362 -16.68 24.04 -12.24
C GLY A 362 -16.66 23.18 -13.52
N ARG A 363 -15.92 22.06 -13.50
CA ARG A 363 -15.78 21.17 -14.66
C ARG A 363 -16.92 20.17 -14.63
N GLY A 364 -17.79 20.21 -15.64
CA GLY A 364 -18.91 19.27 -15.76
C GLY A 364 -20.06 19.47 -14.77
N VAL A 365 -19.89 20.33 -13.76
CA VAL A 365 -20.87 20.78 -12.77
C VAL A 365 -20.68 22.27 -12.49
N PRO A 366 -21.71 23.00 -12.03
CA PRO A 366 -21.54 24.38 -11.56
C PRO A 366 -20.50 24.44 -10.44
N LYS A 367 -19.66 25.48 -10.46
CA LYS A 367 -18.69 25.71 -9.39
C LYS A 367 -19.42 25.85 -8.04
N ALA A 368 -19.01 25.04 -7.05
CA ALA A 368 -19.57 25.07 -5.70
C ALA A 368 -18.50 24.73 -4.66
N ASP A 369 -17.85 25.76 -4.13
CA ASP A 369 -16.70 25.61 -3.23
C ASP A 369 -17.07 24.96 -1.88
N ASP A 370 -18.28 25.16 -1.36
CA ASP A 370 -18.73 24.50 -0.13
C ASP A 370 -18.88 22.98 -0.30
N THR A 371 -19.30 22.55 -1.48
CA THR A 371 -19.44 21.15 -1.87
C THR A 371 -18.07 20.53 -2.13
N ALA A 372 -17.18 21.28 -2.78
CA ALA A 372 -15.78 20.86 -2.97
C ALA A 372 -15.10 20.60 -1.62
N ALA A 373 -15.25 21.51 -0.65
CA ALA A 373 -14.68 21.35 0.70
C ALA A 373 -15.17 20.08 1.41
N LYS A 374 -16.48 19.80 1.35
CA LYS A 374 -17.08 18.59 1.94
C LYS A 374 -16.53 17.30 1.32
N LEU A 375 -16.37 17.27 0.00
CA LEU A 375 -15.82 16.12 -0.72
C LEU A 375 -14.33 15.91 -0.44
N MET A 376 -13.54 16.99 -0.38
CA MET A 376 -12.13 16.93 0.02
C MET A 376 -11.95 16.45 1.46
N ALA A 377 -12.84 16.85 2.37
CA ALA A 377 -12.87 16.34 3.75
C ALA A 377 -13.11 14.83 3.80
N LEU A 378 -14.07 14.31 3.03
CA LEU A 378 -14.29 12.86 2.92
C LEU A 378 -13.07 12.11 2.35
N GLY A 379 -12.42 12.68 1.33
CA GLY A 379 -11.18 12.14 0.78
C GLY A 379 -10.05 12.09 1.81
N CYS A 380 -9.84 13.19 2.55
CA CYS A 380 -8.85 13.29 3.62
C CYS A 380 -9.09 12.27 4.75
N GLU A 381 -10.33 12.19 5.26
CA GLU A 381 -10.72 11.24 6.31
C GLU A 381 -10.58 9.78 5.90
N SER A 382 -10.62 9.52 4.59
CA SER A 382 -10.43 8.20 4.00
C SER A 382 -8.97 7.93 3.59
N GLY A 383 -8.05 8.85 3.91
CA GLY A 383 -6.61 8.67 3.73
C GLY A 383 -6.01 9.24 2.44
N ASP A 384 -6.74 10.03 1.64
CA ASP A 384 -6.14 10.75 0.52
C ASP A 384 -5.42 12.02 1.00
N ALA A 385 -4.08 11.94 1.03
CA ALA A 385 -3.19 13.02 1.44
C ALA A 385 -3.34 14.29 0.59
N ARG A 386 -3.73 14.16 -0.69
CA ARG A 386 -4.02 15.31 -1.56
C ARG A 386 -5.30 16.01 -1.11
N GLY A 387 -6.36 15.24 -0.84
CA GLY A 387 -7.62 15.76 -0.29
C GLY A 387 -7.40 16.56 1.00
N CYS A 388 -6.53 16.09 1.90
CA CYS A 388 -6.14 16.85 3.09
C CYS A 388 -5.45 18.18 2.74
N THR A 389 -4.52 18.16 1.79
CA THR A 389 -3.77 19.37 1.38
C THR A 389 -4.68 20.39 0.71
N ASP A 390 -5.57 19.96 -0.19
CA ASP A 390 -6.52 20.86 -0.85
C ASP A 390 -7.54 21.45 0.13
N LEU A 391 -8.02 20.67 1.10
CA LEU A 391 -8.88 21.19 2.15
C LEU A 391 -8.13 22.20 3.05
N GLY A 392 -6.85 21.95 3.33
CA GLY A 392 -6.00 22.91 4.06
C GLY A 392 -5.95 24.26 3.36
N TYR A 393 -5.81 24.27 2.04
CA TYR A 393 -5.86 25.49 1.22
C TYR A 393 -7.21 26.20 1.29
N TYR A 394 -8.30 25.44 1.35
CA TYR A 394 -9.65 26.01 1.50
C TYR A 394 -9.82 26.74 2.84
N TYR A 395 -9.33 26.15 3.94
CA TYR A 395 -9.32 26.81 5.24
C TYR A 395 -8.38 28.01 5.28
N GLU A 396 -7.19 27.93 4.68
CA GLU A 396 -6.26 29.07 4.62
C GLU A 396 -6.88 30.27 3.90
N LYS A 397 -7.63 30.03 2.82
CA LYS A 397 -8.21 31.09 1.98
C LYS A 397 -9.66 31.43 2.31
N GLY A 398 -10.32 30.68 3.19
CA GLY A 398 -11.76 30.84 3.47
C GLY A 398 -12.65 30.55 2.25
N ILE A 399 -12.25 29.59 1.41
CA ILE A 399 -12.98 29.21 0.20
C ILE A 399 -13.99 28.12 0.58
N GLY A 400 -15.30 28.38 0.47
CA GLY A 400 -16.35 27.40 0.79
C GLY A 400 -16.46 26.98 2.28
N VAL A 401 -15.51 27.42 3.12
CA VAL A 401 -15.45 27.23 4.58
C VAL A 401 -15.01 28.53 5.25
N ALA A 402 -15.25 28.67 6.55
CA ALA A 402 -14.71 29.80 7.30
C ALA A 402 -13.18 29.71 7.37
N ALA A 403 -12.50 30.83 7.11
CA ALA A 403 -11.03 30.86 7.13
C ALA A 403 -10.49 30.48 8.51
N SER A 404 -9.46 29.63 8.55
CA SER A 404 -8.79 29.19 9.78
C SER A 404 -7.39 28.68 9.48
N ASP A 405 -6.38 29.48 9.82
CA ASP A 405 -4.98 29.07 9.65
C ASP A 405 -4.62 27.85 10.53
N THR A 406 -5.26 27.71 11.69
CA THR A 406 -5.04 26.56 12.59
C THR A 406 -5.57 25.27 11.98
N GLU A 407 -6.74 25.29 11.34
CA GLU A 407 -7.26 24.11 10.65
C GLU A 407 -6.45 23.81 9.38
N ALA A 408 -6.06 24.85 8.63
CA ALA A 408 -5.17 24.70 7.49
C ALA A 408 -3.84 24.03 7.88
N ALA A 409 -3.20 24.47 8.97
CA ALA A 409 -1.95 23.89 9.43
C ALA A 409 -2.10 22.41 9.83
N LYS A 410 -3.19 22.04 10.54
CA LYS A 410 -3.48 20.63 10.86
C LYS A 410 -3.61 19.78 9.60
N LEU A 411 -4.35 20.27 8.61
CA LEU A 411 -4.61 19.55 7.36
C LEU A 411 -3.37 19.45 6.47
N TYR A 412 -2.55 20.50 6.39
CA TYR A 412 -1.25 20.44 5.71
C TYR A 412 -0.29 19.47 6.40
N LYS A 413 -0.25 19.43 7.75
CA LYS A 413 0.50 18.41 8.50
C LYS A 413 0.02 17.00 8.16
N ARG A 414 -1.30 16.76 8.16
CA ARG A 414 -1.89 15.46 7.78
C ARG A 414 -1.50 15.09 6.35
N GLY A 415 -1.71 15.98 5.38
CA GLY A 415 -1.30 15.77 3.98
C GLY A 415 0.18 15.42 3.85
N CYS A 416 1.06 16.11 4.58
CA CYS A 416 2.48 15.80 4.61
C CYS A 416 2.77 14.39 5.16
N LEU A 417 2.14 14.00 6.27
CA LEU A 417 2.31 12.68 6.87
C LEU A 417 1.86 11.55 5.95
N GLY A 418 0.96 11.83 5.00
CA GLY A 418 0.57 10.90 3.93
C GLY A 418 1.40 10.99 2.66
N GLY A 419 2.56 11.67 2.71
CA GLY A 419 3.48 11.78 1.59
C GLY A 419 3.13 12.85 0.56
N ASN A 420 2.18 13.76 0.83
CA ASN A 420 1.95 14.89 -0.07
C ASN A 420 3.02 15.98 0.11
N GLN A 421 3.85 16.16 -0.93
CA GLN A 421 4.95 17.12 -0.91
C GLN A 421 4.51 18.58 -0.73
N THR A 422 3.37 18.96 -1.31
CA THR A 422 2.82 20.32 -1.21
C THR A 422 2.30 20.58 0.21
N GLY A 423 1.62 19.61 0.82
CA GLY A 423 1.24 19.66 2.23
C GLY A 423 2.45 19.84 3.15
N CYS A 424 3.54 19.11 2.89
CA CYS A 424 4.80 19.29 3.63
C CYS A 424 5.37 20.70 3.49
N ALA A 425 5.42 21.24 2.26
CA ALA A 425 5.94 22.58 1.99
C ALA A 425 5.10 23.66 2.68
N ASN A 426 3.77 23.57 2.59
CA ASN A 426 2.84 24.53 3.19
C ASN A 426 2.88 24.48 4.72
N TYR A 427 2.94 23.28 5.33
CA TYR A 427 3.07 23.17 6.78
C TYR A 427 4.42 23.72 7.27
N ALA A 428 5.51 23.45 6.54
CA ALA A 428 6.82 24.02 6.86
C ALA A 428 6.82 25.55 6.77
N TYR A 429 6.14 26.12 5.78
CA TYR A 429 5.96 27.56 5.67
C TYR A 429 5.22 28.13 6.88
N MET A 430 4.11 27.51 7.30
CA MET A 430 3.33 27.93 8.47
C MET A 430 4.14 27.88 9.77
N LEU A 431 4.96 26.84 9.98
CA LEU A 431 5.91 26.76 11.09
C LEU A 431 6.98 27.86 11.01
N ASN A 432 7.44 28.20 9.81
CA ASN A 432 8.46 29.22 9.62
C ASN A 432 7.94 30.64 9.91
N THR A 433 6.65 30.90 9.64
CA THR A 433 6.01 32.21 9.85
C THR A 433 5.28 32.32 11.19
N GLY A 434 4.89 31.21 11.81
CA GLY A 434 4.01 31.20 12.98
C GLY A 434 2.54 31.42 12.63
N THR A 435 2.12 31.06 11.41
CA THR A 435 0.74 31.24 10.93
C THR A 435 -0.09 30.00 11.25
N GLY A 436 -1.07 30.11 12.15
CA GLY A 436 -1.94 28.99 12.55
C GLY A 436 -1.31 27.97 13.50
N VAL A 437 0.02 28.01 13.64
CA VAL A 437 0.84 27.19 14.56
C VAL A 437 1.93 28.04 15.20
N GLU A 438 2.50 27.56 16.31
CA GLU A 438 3.66 28.20 16.91
C GLU A 438 4.86 28.20 15.95
N LYS A 439 5.58 29.32 15.91
CA LYS A 439 6.73 29.49 15.05
C LYS A 439 7.89 28.58 15.49
N ASP A 440 8.36 27.73 14.60
CA ASP A 440 9.45 26.78 14.86
C ASP A 440 10.26 26.51 13.59
N HIS A 441 11.43 27.16 13.47
CA HIS A 441 12.32 27.00 12.33
C HIS A 441 12.96 25.60 12.24
N THR A 442 13.15 24.93 13.37
CA THR A 442 13.76 23.60 13.42
C THR A 442 12.77 22.56 12.89
N GLN A 443 11.51 22.62 13.33
CA GLN A 443 10.48 21.77 12.72
C GLN A 443 10.24 22.14 11.25
N ALA A 444 10.22 23.43 10.89
CA ALA A 444 10.08 23.84 9.49
C ALA A 444 11.14 23.18 8.59
N ALA A 445 12.40 23.09 9.05
CA ALA A 445 13.46 22.41 8.32
C ALA A 445 13.22 20.91 8.14
N VAL A 446 12.65 20.23 9.14
CA VAL A 446 12.26 18.81 9.06
C VAL A 446 11.20 18.59 7.97
N TYR A 447 10.14 19.40 7.97
CA TYR A 447 9.05 19.27 7.00
C TYR A 447 9.48 19.71 5.59
N ARG A 448 10.34 20.72 5.44
CA ARG A 448 10.98 21.07 4.16
C ARG A 448 11.83 19.94 3.62
N ARG A 449 12.60 19.26 4.48
CA ARG A 449 13.38 18.10 4.06
C ARG A 449 12.49 16.98 3.54
N ARG A 450 11.36 16.70 4.20
CA ARG A 450 10.37 15.73 3.69
C ARG A 450 9.80 16.13 2.33
N ALA A 451 9.41 17.39 2.17
CA ALA A 451 8.94 17.91 0.88
C ALA A 451 10.01 17.80 -0.22
N CYS A 452 11.26 18.14 0.09
CA CYS A 452 12.38 18.04 -0.83
C CYS A 452 12.66 16.58 -1.25
N LEU A 453 12.64 15.63 -0.29
CA LEU A 453 12.79 14.20 -0.57
C LEU A 453 11.65 13.64 -1.43
N ALA A 454 10.47 14.27 -1.39
CA ALA A 454 9.33 13.92 -2.23
C ALA A 454 9.37 14.54 -3.64
N GLY A 455 10.39 15.37 -3.95
CA GLY A 455 10.55 16.02 -5.25
C GLY A 455 10.19 17.51 -5.28
N ASN A 456 9.85 18.15 -4.15
CA ASN A 456 9.50 19.56 -4.15
C ASN A 456 10.76 20.45 -4.23
N ALA A 457 11.12 20.85 -5.44
CA ALA A 457 12.31 21.65 -5.72
C ALA A 457 12.37 22.97 -4.94
N ARG A 458 11.22 23.64 -4.75
CA ARG A 458 11.13 24.85 -3.92
C ARG A 458 11.54 24.58 -2.48
N SER A 459 11.08 23.48 -1.89
CA SER A 459 11.44 23.11 -0.52
C SER A 459 12.91 22.71 -0.40
N CYS A 460 13.50 22.11 -1.44
CA CYS A 460 14.95 21.90 -1.49
C CYS A 460 15.71 23.23 -1.42
N SER A 461 15.29 24.22 -2.23
CA SER A 461 15.90 25.56 -2.23
C SER A 461 15.75 26.26 -0.87
N ASP A 462 14.53 26.26 -0.29
CA ASP A 462 14.30 26.86 1.02
C ASP A 462 15.12 26.16 2.13
N LEU A 463 15.27 24.84 2.07
CA LEU A 463 16.12 24.11 3.02
C LEU A 463 17.60 24.46 2.83
N GLY A 464 18.03 24.64 1.59
CA GLY A 464 19.36 25.14 1.26
C GLY A 464 19.61 26.52 1.89
N TYR A 465 18.62 27.41 1.80
CA TYR A 465 18.66 28.72 2.46
C TYR A 465 18.77 28.62 3.97
N GLN A 466 18.02 27.71 4.61
CA GLN A 466 18.14 27.48 6.05
C GLN A 466 19.54 26.99 6.45
N TYR A 467 20.15 26.10 5.67
CA TYR A 467 21.54 25.67 5.91
C TYR A 467 22.57 26.77 5.64
N ASP A 468 22.36 27.64 4.66
CA ASP A 468 23.26 28.77 4.41
C ASP A 468 23.22 29.78 5.57
N ARG A 469 22.03 30.05 6.11
CA ARG A 469 21.84 31.03 7.19
C ARG A 469 22.02 30.47 8.59
N GLY A 470 21.96 29.15 8.75
CA GLY A 470 21.93 28.50 10.06
C GLY A 470 20.60 28.69 10.80
N GLU A 471 19.49 28.80 10.05
CA GLU A 471 18.16 29.05 10.60
C GLU A 471 17.42 27.73 10.86
N GLY A 472 17.24 27.36 12.13
CA GLY A 472 16.59 26.11 12.53
C GLY A 472 17.45 24.84 12.30
N VAL A 473 18.58 24.97 11.59
CA VAL A 473 19.61 23.95 11.38
C VAL A 473 21.01 24.56 11.58
N PRO A 474 22.04 23.78 11.95
CA PRO A 474 23.41 24.27 11.96
C PRO A 474 23.83 24.73 10.56
N LYS A 475 24.50 25.89 10.49
CA LYS A 475 25.01 26.42 9.22
C LYS A 475 25.95 25.42 8.55
N ASP A 476 25.68 25.10 7.28
CA ASP A 476 26.42 24.11 6.50
C ASP A 476 26.33 24.44 5.01
N LEU A 477 27.36 25.13 4.49
CA LEU A 477 27.39 25.60 3.10
C LEU A 477 27.46 24.45 2.09
N THR A 478 28.06 23.31 2.47
CA THR A 478 28.15 22.14 1.59
C THR A 478 26.77 21.51 1.41
N LYS A 479 26.00 21.36 2.49
CA LYS A 479 24.61 20.91 2.39
C LYS A 479 23.74 21.92 1.65
N ALA A 480 23.92 23.22 1.90
CA ALA A 480 23.20 24.26 1.19
C ALA A 480 23.42 24.15 -0.33
N GLN A 481 24.69 24.07 -0.75
CA GLN A 481 25.06 23.92 -2.16
C GLN A 481 24.42 22.67 -2.80
N ALA A 482 24.49 21.52 -2.14
CA ALA A 482 23.90 20.28 -2.65
C ALA A 482 22.38 20.41 -2.84
N LEU A 483 21.69 21.07 -1.90
CA LEU A 483 20.25 21.31 -1.97
C LEU A 483 19.87 22.32 -3.05
N TYR A 484 20.68 23.36 -3.27
CA TYR A 484 20.45 24.31 -4.37
C TYR A 484 20.64 23.66 -5.73
N VAL A 485 21.65 22.82 -5.91
CA VAL A 485 21.83 22.02 -7.13
C VAL A 485 20.63 21.10 -7.35
N GLN A 486 20.20 20.36 -6.33
CA GLN A 486 19.02 19.51 -6.44
C GLN A 486 17.75 20.30 -6.77
N ALA A 487 17.58 21.50 -6.20
CA ALA A 487 16.48 22.38 -6.54
C ALA A 487 16.56 22.87 -8.00
N CYS A 488 17.77 23.16 -8.49
CA CYS A 488 17.98 23.58 -9.87
C CYS A 488 17.70 22.46 -10.87
N ASP A 489 18.09 21.22 -10.56
CA ASP A 489 17.76 20.04 -11.36
C ASP A 489 16.24 19.80 -11.45
N GLY A 490 15.48 20.31 -10.47
CA GLY A 490 14.01 20.38 -10.48
C GLY A 490 13.44 21.72 -10.99
N ASP A 491 14.18 22.43 -11.84
CA ASP A 491 13.79 23.69 -12.50
C ASP A 491 13.43 24.85 -11.56
N ASN A 492 13.92 24.85 -10.31
CA ASN A 492 13.72 25.98 -9.40
C ASN A 492 14.73 27.11 -9.68
N GLY A 493 14.26 28.23 -10.24
CA GLY A 493 15.13 29.37 -10.59
C GLY A 493 15.90 29.98 -9.41
N VAL A 494 15.33 30.01 -8.19
CA VAL A 494 16.06 30.46 -6.98
C VAL A 494 17.17 29.47 -6.63
N GLY A 495 16.89 28.16 -6.72
CA GLY A 495 17.87 27.09 -6.57
C GLY A 495 19.03 27.24 -7.55
N CYS A 496 18.74 27.42 -8.84
CA CYS A 496 19.78 27.64 -9.85
C CYS A 496 20.62 28.89 -9.59
N THR A 497 19.99 29.99 -9.17
CA THR A 497 20.69 31.24 -8.85
C THR A 497 21.64 31.07 -7.67
N ASN A 498 21.23 30.33 -6.64
CA ASN A 498 22.06 30.10 -5.45
C ASN A 498 23.06 28.96 -5.62
N ALA A 499 22.90 28.12 -6.66
CA ALA A 499 23.82 27.04 -6.99
C ALA A 499 25.01 27.51 -7.85
N GLY A 500 24.83 28.55 -8.67
CA GLY A 500 25.89 29.17 -9.48
C GLY A 500 26.68 30.20 -8.70
#